data_AF-R7BM03-F1
#
_entry.id   AF-R7BM03-F1
#
_cell.length_a   1.000
_cell.length_b   1.000
_cell.length_c   1.000
_cell.angle_alpha   90.00
_cell.angle_beta   90.00
_cell.angle_gamma   90.00
#
_symmetry.space_group_name_H-M   'P 1'
#
loop_
_entity.id
_entity.type
_entity.pdbx_description
1 polymer ?
#
loop_
_entity_poly.entity_id
_entity_poly.type
_entity_poly.pdbx_seq_one_letter_code
_entity_poly.pdbx_strand_id
1 'polypeptide(L)' 'MDEVKPVGTKNLKLKSARAAKDLSQQELAELVGVSRQTINAIEKGDYNPTIKLCISICKVLGKTLDQLFWEE' A
#
# COMPACT_ATOMS: atom_id res chain seq x y z
N MET A 1 7.87 -8.72 27.46
CA MET A 1 7.47 -7.31 27.30
C MET A 1 7.86 -6.94 25.89
N ASP A 2 7.04 -7.39 24.93
CA ASP A 2 7.24 -7.04 23.52
C ASP A 2 6.23 -5.93 23.23
N GLU A 3 6.73 -4.70 23.27
CA GLU A 3 5.97 -3.53 22.89
C GLU A 3 5.66 -3.65 21.39
N VAL A 4 4.48 -4.16 21.06
CA VAL A 4 3.97 -4.20 19.69
C VAL A 4 3.79 -2.75 19.26
N LYS A 5 4.75 -2.22 18.49
CA LYS A 5 4.69 -0.87 17.91
C LYS A 5 3.32 -0.67 17.23
N PRO A 6 2.71 0.51 17.37
CA PRO A 6 1.42 0.77 16.75
C PRO A 6 1.50 0.52 15.24
N VAL A 7 0.57 -0.30 14.77
CA VAL A 7 0.14 -0.35 13.37
C VAL A 7 0.00 1.09 12.87
N GLY A 8 0.67 1.40 11.76
CA GLY A 8 0.91 2.77 11.31
C GLY A 8 -0.37 3.51 10.92
N THR A 9 -0.25 4.81 10.72
CA THR A 9 -1.34 5.65 10.19
C THR A 9 -1.85 5.10 8.85
N LYS A 10 -3.15 5.28 8.56
CA LYS A 10 -3.76 4.88 7.29
C LYS A 10 -2.96 5.43 6.10
N ASN A 11 -2.62 4.58 5.14
CA ASN A 11 -1.98 5.02 3.90
C ASN A 11 -3.01 5.57 2.90
N LEU A 12 -3.43 6.82 3.15
CA LEU A 12 -4.39 7.52 2.30
C LEU A 12 -3.80 7.87 0.92
N LYS A 13 -2.47 8.05 0.83
CA LYS A 13 -1.77 8.33 -0.44
C LYS A 13 -1.92 7.15 -1.42
N LEU A 14 -1.69 5.92 -0.92
CA LEU A 14 -1.90 4.69 -1.69
C LEU A 14 -3.36 4.54 -2.13
N LYS A 15 -4.31 4.70 -1.20
CA LYS A 15 -5.74 4.59 -1.51
C LYS A 15 -6.17 5.56 -2.60
N SER A 16 -5.74 6.82 -2.50
CA SER A 16 -6.04 7.87 -3.49
C SER A 16 -5.40 7.58 -4.84
N ALA A 17 -4.14 7.13 -4.88
CA ALA A 17 -3.46 6.78 -6.14
C ALA A 17 -4.12 5.58 -6.84
N ARG A 18 -4.55 4.57 -6.06
CA ARG A 18 -5.30 3.43 -6.59
C ARG A 18 -6.66 3.87 -7.17
N ALA A 19 -7.42 4.68 -6.43
CA ALA A 19 -8.70 5.19 -6.89
C ALA A 19 -8.57 6.07 -8.14
N ALA A 20 -7.51 6.86 -8.26
CA ALA A 20 -7.22 7.68 -9.44
C ALA A 20 -6.88 6.86 -10.71
N LYS A 21 -6.65 5.55 -10.56
CA LYS A 21 -6.47 4.59 -11.66
C LYS A 21 -7.73 3.75 -11.91
N ASP A 22 -8.83 4.07 -11.22
CA ASP A 22 -10.09 3.30 -11.22
C ASP A 22 -9.93 1.83 -10.81
N LEU A 23 -8.87 1.51 -10.05
CA LEU A 23 -8.61 0.15 -9.58
C LEU A 23 -9.32 -0.11 -8.25
N SER A 24 -9.97 -1.25 -8.12
CA SER A 24 -10.36 -1.83 -6.83
C SER A 24 -9.14 -2.37 -6.08
N GLN A 25 -9.30 -2.65 -4.78
CA GLN A 25 -8.24 -3.32 -4.00
C GLN A 25 -7.90 -4.71 -4.55
N GLN A 26 -8.89 -5.41 -5.12
CA GLN A 26 -8.72 -6.74 -5.69
C GLN A 26 -7.88 -6.67 -6.97
N GLU A 27 -8.19 -5.72 -7.87
CA GLU A 27 -7.43 -5.54 -9.11
C GLU A 27 -5.98 -5.12 -8.85
N LEU A 28 -5.75 -4.20 -7.92
CA LEU A 28 -4.36 -3.85 -7.53
C LEU A 28 -3.63 -5.08 -6.95
N ALA A 29 -4.31 -5.90 -6.15
CA ALA A 29 -3.72 -7.08 -5.55
C ALA A 29 -3.29 -8.10 -6.61
N GLU A 30 -4.13 -8.33 -7.62
CA GLU A 30 -3.83 -9.20 -8.76
C GLU A 30 -2.62 -8.69 -9.56
N LEU A 31 -2.58 -7.39 -9.84
CA LEU A 31 -1.48 -6.76 -10.59
C LEU A 31 -0.12 -6.87 -9.89
N VAL A 32 -0.10 -6.91 -8.56
CA VAL A 32 1.15 -7.00 -7.77
C VAL A 32 1.41 -8.37 -7.14
N GLY A 33 0.53 -9.35 -7.41
CA GLY A 33 0.71 -10.75 -6.99
C GLY A 33 0.52 -10.98 -5.50
N VAL A 34 -0.45 -10.31 -4.86
CA VAL A 34 -0.79 -10.48 -3.44
C VAL A 34 -2.29 -10.68 -3.25
N SER A 35 -2.73 -10.91 -2.01
CA SER A 35 -4.15 -10.97 -1.68
C SER A 35 -4.78 -9.57 -1.56
N ARG A 36 -6.09 -9.45 -1.78
CA ARG A 36 -6.84 -8.21 -1.51
C ARG A 36 -6.69 -7.77 -0.06
N GLN A 37 -6.64 -8.72 0.88
CA GLN A 37 -6.43 -8.47 2.30
C GLN A 37 -5.09 -7.78 2.55
N THR A 38 -4.04 -8.15 1.82
CA THR A 38 -2.74 -7.48 1.85
C THR A 38 -2.87 -6.01 1.46
N ILE A 39 -3.51 -5.70 0.31
CA ILE A 39 -3.71 -4.30 -0.11
C ILE A 39 -4.53 -3.53 0.92
N ASN A 40 -5.62 -4.11 1.42
CA ASN A 40 -6.44 -3.49 2.45
C ASN A 40 -5.65 -3.20 3.74
N ALA A 41 -4.80 -4.13 4.18
CA ALA A 41 -3.96 -3.94 5.37
C ALA A 41 -2.95 -2.80 5.17
N ILE A 42 -2.34 -2.68 3.99
CA ILE A 42 -1.44 -1.55 3.67
C ILE A 42 -2.20 -0.22 3.72
N GLU A 43 -3.39 -0.15 3.09
CA GLU A 43 -4.20 1.08 3.09
C GLU A 43 -4.66 1.48 4.49
N LYS A 44 -4.90 0.51 5.37
CA LYS A 44 -5.26 0.77 6.78
C LYS A 44 -4.06 1.12 7.66
N GLY A 45 -2.83 0.82 7.21
CA GLY A 45 -1.61 0.93 8.01
C GLY A 45 -1.33 -0.30 8.87
N ASP A 46 -2.17 -1.34 8.75
CA ASP A 46 -2.11 -2.60 9.52
C ASP A 46 -0.94 -3.51 9.10
N TYR A 47 -0.27 -3.19 7.99
CA TYR A 47 0.82 -3.99 7.43
C TYR A 47 1.91 -3.10 6.84
N ASN A 48 3.16 -3.37 7.22
CA ASN A 48 4.34 -2.77 6.60
C ASN A 48 4.80 -3.65 5.42
N PRO A 49 4.57 -3.25 4.16
CA PRO A 49 4.96 -4.03 2.99
C PRO A 49 6.48 -4.11 2.83
N THR A 50 6.94 -5.19 2.18
CA THR A 50 8.35 -5.27 1.74
C THR A 50 8.65 -4.22 0.68
N ILE A 51 9.90 -3.76 0.59
CA ILE A 51 10.35 -2.82 -0.45
C ILE A 51 10.00 -3.32 -1.86
N LYS A 52 10.11 -4.64 -2.11
CA LYS A 52 9.73 -5.24 -3.40
C LYS A 52 8.25 -5.01 -3.72
N LEU A 53 7.36 -5.18 -2.74
CA LEU A 53 5.93 -4.92 -2.91
C LEU A 53 5.65 -3.44 -3.11
N CYS A 54 6.30 -2.55 -2.34
CA CYS A 54 6.19 -1.10 -2.53
C CYS A 54 6.55 -0.68 -3.97
N ILE A 55 7.68 -1.18 -4.49
CA ILE A 55 8.13 -0.91 -5.86
C ILE A 55 7.12 -1.43 -6.89
N SER A 56 6.56 -2.63 -6.68
CA SER A 56 5.54 -3.20 -7.57
C SER A 56 4.29 -2.32 -7.64
N ILE A 57 3.78 -1.90 -6.48
CA ILE A 57 2.65 -0.98 -6.35
C ILE A 57 2.95 0.36 -7.04
N CYS A 58 4.13 0.92 -6.81
CA CYS A 58 4.58 2.17 -7.43
C CYS A 58 4.56 2.09 -8.97
N LYS A 59 5.03 0.98 -9.55
CA LYS A 59 5.01 0.75 -11.00
C LYS A 59 3.60 0.69 -11.56
N VAL A 60 2.69 -0.04 -10.91
CA VAL A 60 1.28 -0.15 -11.33
C VAL A 60 0.58 1.21 -11.28
N LEU A 61 0.81 1.97 -10.21
CA LEU A 61 0.13 3.25 -9.99
C LEU A 61 0.80 4.45 -10.67
N GLY A 62 2.01 4.27 -11.22
CA GLY A 62 2.79 5.35 -11.82
C GLY A 62 3.22 6.40 -10.80
N LYS A 63 3.67 5.96 -9.63
CA LYS A 63 4.10 6.81 -8.50
C LYS A 63 5.48 6.42 -8.02
N THR A 64 6.12 7.30 -7.26
CA THR A 64 7.37 7.00 -6.55
C THR A 64 7.10 6.50 -5.14
N LEU A 65 8.13 5.93 -4.50
CA LEU A 65 8.08 5.51 -3.09
C LEU A 65 7.76 6.71 -2.18
N ASP A 66 8.38 7.86 -2.42
CA ASP A 66 8.16 9.07 -1.64
C ASP A 66 6.71 9.54 -1.69
N GLN A 67 6.09 9.44 -2.88
CA GLN A 67 4.69 9.81 -3.09
C GLN A 67 3.69 8.90 -2.38
N LEU A 68 4.05 7.66 -2.05
CA LEU A 68 3.11 6.67 -1.52
C LEU A 68 3.40 6.21 -0.09
N PHE A 69 4.65 6.21 0.37
CA PHE A 69 5.05 5.53 1.60
C PHE A 69 5.83 6.38 2.59
N TRP A 70 6.38 7.53 2.18
CA TRP A 70 7.03 8.46 3.12
C TRP A 70 6.06 9.53 3.63
N GLU A 71 6.24 9.89 4.89
CA GLU A 71 5.70 11.13 5.46
C GLU A 71 6.60 12.30 5.03
N GLU A 72 6.04 13.52 5.00
CA GLU A 72 6.87 14.74 4.87
C GLU A 72 7.64 15.00 6.16
#